data_AF-A0A9N8DR93-F1
#
_entry.id   AF-A0A9N8DR93-F1
#
_cell.length_a   1.000
_cell.length_b   1.000
_cell.length_c   1.000
_cell.angle_alpha   90.00
_cell.angle_beta   90.00
_cell.angle_gamma   90.00
#
_symmetry.space_group_name_H-M   'P 1'
#
loop_
_entity.id
_entity.type
_entity.pdbx_description
1 polymer ?
#
loop_
_entity_poly.entity_id
_entity_poly.type
_entity_poly.pdbx_seq_one_letter_code
_entity_poly.pdbx_strand_id
1 'polypeptide(L)'
;MPELNEDQKEYLRKSLLRDDSAAAEVLKGSLTWEKNNTITRDLSELAMDKEAHALLTRLQCTRSTVDSSQIIEKLLQMAGTDCERNNSDPYGDGDQSLVETSEGHRQILRQLFANGGDILHWLMEYRQQQRPTKNNSNKKRMSPLAWNCIKGDYRAVEQELKKAKKLMEQRFTSMRLSPLLLAISMSKHAPVIQTCTGTPVHEMKHVEVVRVLLLYGARPNAKDVTGKTACHYGAGGCATKDTLSMCDMCVTATKTCYLVGKKVTLQGLSKEAYNGMQGTLGGFVVDTERRVFHPLEEPTKEMAVKPENVFLAKKNKKKKQNVCITDKSLQATNLVDDRDRIGSISLHEVVISNRDDVALFLLTRSSTCLDVAECAGTSPRKMALQPLMGSQVNQVVRNHIRGEVRKQERKERKKESCGNCGKTARDVGKKDLHLCTKCLDALYCCKECQLSHWKRQHKKDCAKQEQELGLLVGDAAQVPEGVASFNHVTQQGVSLSGLYKPPNGCKRNENFWVKVQSNGIDRNILIYDETRTCHFSLAPGTMGHKELGASVSADPAFMGRKSYFCARFNGEGMFVVFHHTSTVKKW
;
A
#
# COMPACT_ATOMS: atom_id res chain seq x y z
N MET A 1 8.55 -7.10 30.07
CA MET A 1 8.58 -8.56 29.94
C MET A 1 8.10 -9.14 31.27
N PRO A 2 7.36 -10.25 31.33
CA PRO A 2 7.24 -10.97 32.60
C PRO A 2 8.62 -11.53 32.95
N GLU A 3 9.00 -11.49 34.22
CA GLU A 3 10.24 -12.10 34.71
C GLU A 3 10.26 -13.60 34.37
N LEU A 4 11.39 -14.07 33.85
CA LEU A 4 11.62 -15.51 33.65
C LEU A 4 11.47 -16.21 34.99
N ASN A 5 10.78 -17.35 35.01
CA ASN A 5 10.67 -18.13 36.24
C ASN A 5 12.02 -18.78 36.58
N GLU A 6 12.18 -19.25 37.84
CA GLU A 6 13.45 -19.81 38.29
C GLU A 6 13.86 -21.07 37.52
N ASP A 7 12.91 -21.85 37.01
CA ASP A 7 13.21 -23.02 36.15
C ASP A 7 13.81 -22.60 34.80
N GLN A 8 13.33 -21.49 34.21
CA GLN A 8 13.87 -20.91 32.98
C GLN A 8 15.25 -20.28 33.22
N LYS A 9 15.46 -19.63 34.37
CA LYS A 9 16.78 -19.10 34.75
C LYS A 9 17.78 -20.22 35.02
N GLU A 10 17.35 -21.29 35.68
CA GLU A 10 18.15 -22.49 35.98
C GLU A 10 18.49 -23.27 34.71
N TYR A 11 17.56 -23.39 33.75
CA TYR A 11 17.81 -23.97 32.42
C TYR A 11 18.85 -23.16 31.63
N LEU A 12 18.76 -21.83 31.66
CA LEU A 12 19.75 -20.94 31.04
C LEU A 12 21.13 -21.05 31.72
N ARG A 13 21.18 -21.12 33.06
CA ARG A 13 22.43 -21.33 33.81
C ARG A 13 23.09 -22.67 33.48
N LYS A 14 22.31 -23.75 33.33
CA LYS A 14 22.79 -25.10 32.97
C LYS A 14 23.19 -25.20 31.49
N SER A 15 22.50 -24.48 30.60
CA SER A 15 22.79 -24.40 29.16
C SER A 15 24.10 -23.64 28.84
N LEU A 16 24.48 -22.67 29.67
CA LEU A 16 25.65 -21.81 29.45
C LEU A 16 27.01 -22.49 29.72
N LEU A 17 27.05 -23.71 30.29
CA LEU A 17 28.29 -24.32 30.78
C LEU A 17 28.77 -25.61 30.10
N ARG A 18 28.03 -26.27 29.20
CA ARG A 18 28.53 -27.47 28.48
C ARG A 18 27.99 -27.66 27.06
N ASP A 19 28.93 -27.97 26.16
CA ASP A 19 28.83 -28.66 24.86
C ASP A 19 27.94 -28.10 23.73
N ASP A 20 28.38 -28.40 22.50
CA ASP A 20 27.78 -28.03 21.21
C ASP A 20 26.29 -28.46 21.05
N SER A 21 25.77 -29.32 21.93
CA SER A 21 24.37 -29.75 21.95
C SER A 21 23.40 -28.69 22.49
N ALA A 22 23.83 -27.84 23.42
CA ALA A 22 22.96 -26.85 24.06
C ALA A 22 22.61 -25.67 23.11
N ALA A 23 23.57 -25.23 22.29
CA ALA A 23 23.30 -24.25 21.24
C ALA A 23 22.38 -24.83 20.17
N ALA A 24 22.54 -26.11 19.83
CA ALA A 24 21.63 -26.83 18.94
C ALA A 24 20.23 -27.01 19.55
N GLU A 25 20.10 -27.17 20.87
CA GLU A 25 18.82 -27.21 21.58
C GLU A 25 18.13 -25.84 21.66
N VAL A 26 18.86 -24.75 21.93
CA VAL A 26 18.30 -23.38 21.91
C VAL A 26 17.86 -23.00 20.49
N LEU A 27 18.63 -23.41 19.48
CA LEU A 27 18.25 -23.29 18.07
C LEU A 27 17.05 -24.18 17.74
N LYS A 28 17.00 -25.43 18.19
CA LYS A 28 15.82 -26.30 18.06
C LYS A 28 14.61 -25.71 18.77
N GLY A 29 14.77 -25.07 19.92
CA GLY A 29 13.74 -24.38 20.72
C GLY A 29 13.18 -23.13 20.03
N SER A 30 14.05 -22.35 19.38
CA SER A 30 13.62 -21.21 18.56
C SER A 30 12.96 -21.66 17.26
N LEU A 31 13.47 -22.73 16.64
CA LEU A 31 12.87 -23.38 15.47
C LEU A 31 11.54 -24.07 15.81
N THR A 32 11.37 -24.65 17.01
CA THR A 32 10.10 -25.23 17.45
C THR A 32 9.08 -24.15 17.82
N TRP A 33 9.51 -22.98 18.32
CA TRP A 33 8.61 -21.84 18.51
C TRP A 33 8.08 -21.30 17.17
N GLU A 34 8.93 -21.19 16.13
CA GLU A 34 8.46 -20.84 14.77
C GLU A 34 7.62 -21.97 14.12
N LYS A 35 7.92 -23.25 14.39
CA LYS A 35 7.05 -24.38 13.97
C LYS A 35 5.69 -24.40 14.69
N ASN A 36 5.61 -23.89 15.91
CA ASN A 36 4.36 -23.86 16.68
C ASN A 36 3.50 -22.61 16.38
N ASN A 37 4.10 -21.52 15.87
CA ASN A 37 3.41 -20.27 15.52
C ASN A 37 3.20 -20.03 14.02
N THR A 38 3.86 -20.81 13.17
CA THR A 38 3.50 -20.93 11.76
C THR A 38 2.74 -22.24 11.63
N ILE A 39 1.63 -22.28 10.89
CA ILE A 39 0.94 -23.53 10.56
C ILE A 39 1.91 -24.36 9.69
N THR A 40 2.89 -25.04 10.29
CA THR A 40 3.59 -26.13 9.63
C THR A 40 2.62 -27.30 9.66
N ARG A 41 1.67 -27.27 8.72
CA ARG A 41 1.07 -28.50 8.21
C ARG A 41 2.22 -29.47 7.93
N ASP A 42 1.99 -30.75 8.20
CA ASP A 42 2.92 -31.78 7.78
C ASP A 42 3.29 -31.49 6.31
N LEU A 43 4.59 -31.38 6.03
CA LEU A 43 5.06 -31.03 4.70
C LEU A 43 4.58 -32.06 3.66
N SER A 44 4.17 -33.25 4.11
CA SER A 44 3.55 -34.31 3.29
C SER A 44 2.12 -33.97 2.81
N GLU A 45 1.39 -33.08 3.50
CA GLU A 45 0.01 -32.67 3.16
C GLU A 45 -0.04 -31.46 2.19
N LEU A 46 1.11 -30.88 1.89
CA LEU A 46 1.20 -29.72 1.00
C LEU A 46 1.17 -30.16 -0.46
N ALA A 47 0.42 -29.44 -1.29
CA ALA A 47 0.37 -29.63 -2.74
C ALA A 47 1.69 -29.17 -3.40
N MET A 48 2.79 -29.90 -3.14
CA MET A 48 4.15 -29.60 -3.59
C MET A 48 4.77 -30.79 -4.31
N ASP A 49 5.68 -30.49 -5.23
CA ASP A 49 6.49 -31.51 -5.89
C ASP A 49 7.40 -32.25 -4.89
N LYS A 50 7.63 -33.55 -5.12
CA LYS A 50 8.44 -34.41 -4.22
C LYS A 50 9.89 -33.93 -4.12
N GLU A 51 10.45 -33.42 -5.21
CA GLU A 51 11.81 -32.88 -5.23
C GLU A 51 11.88 -31.58 -4.41
N ALA A 52 10.88 -30.71 -4.53
CA ALA A 52 10.81 -29.48 -3.74
C ALA A 52 10.72 -29.78 -2.24
N HIS A 53 9.92 -30.79 -1.86
CA HIS A 53 9.84 -31.27 -0.49
C HIS A 53 11.21 -31.79 0.01
N ALA A 54 11.88 -32.66 -0.76
CA ALA A 54 13.19 -33.20 -0.39
C ALA A 54 14.26 -32.09 -0.23
N LEU A 55 14.23 -31.07 -1.10
CA LEU A 55 15.10 -29.91 -1.01
C LEU A 55 14.83 -29.07 0.25
N LEU A 56 13.57 -28.82 0.61
CA LEU A 56 13.23 -28.12 1.84
C LEU A 56 13.68 -28.90 3.09
N THR A 57 13.48 -30.21 3.12
CA THR A 57 13.99 -31.06 4.21
C THR A 57 15.51 -30.98 4.29
N ARG A 58 16.22 -31.03 3.16
CA ARG A 58 17.68 -30.90 3.12
C ARG A 58 18.14 -29.51 3.57
N LEU A 59 17.42 -28.44 3.23
CA LEU A 59 17.71 -27.08 3.66
C LEU A 59 17.69 -26.95 5.19
N GLN A 60 16.73 -27.61 5.85
CA GLN A 60 16.61 -27.62 7.31
C GLN A 60 17.75 -28.40 8.01
N CYS A 61 18.35 -29.37 7.32
CA CYS A 61 19.39 -30.23 7.89
C CYS A 61 20.83 -29.77 7.57
N THR A 62 21.04 -29.00 6.51
CA THR A 62 22.39 -28.56 6.12
C THR A 62 22.95 -27.52 7.10
N ARG A 63 24.28 -27.52 7.26
CA ARG A 63 25.03 -26.52 8.04
C ARG A 63 25.96 -25.66 7.18
N SER A 64 26.03 -25.95 5.88
CA SER A 64 26.87 -25.26 4.89
C SER A 64 26.08 -24.10 4.27
N THR A 65 26.62 -22.89 4.31
CA THR A 65 26.05 -21.72 3.62
C THR A 65 26.06 -21.87 2.12
N VAL A 66 27.06 -22.58 1.57
CA VAL A 66 27.15 -22.86 0.13
C VAL A 66 26.03 -23.81 -0.29
N ASP A 67 25.84 -24.89 0.45
CA ASP A 67 24.78 -25.87 0.18
C ASP A 67 23.40 -25.23 0.33
N SER A 68 23.18 -24.45 1.40
CA SER A 68 21.89 -23.79 1.61
C SER A 68 21.59 -22.78 0.49
N SER A 69 22.60 -22.01 0.04
CA SER A 69 22.45 -21.09 -1.10
C SER A 69 22.03 -21.82 -2.37
N GLN A 70 22.69 -22.94 -2.70
CA GLN A 70 22.38 -23.75 -3.88
C GLN A 70 20.98 -24.37 -3.80
N ILE A 71 20.57 -24.85 -2.62
CA ILE A 71 19.23 -25.39 -2.40
C ILE A 71 18.16 -24.31 -2.58
N ILE A 72 18.38 -23.11 -2.01
CA ILE A 72 17.46 -21.98 -2.14
C ILE A 72 17.34 -21.54 -3.60
N GLU A 73 18.45 -21.43 -4.34
CA GLU A 73 18.43 -21.09 -5.76
C GLU A 73 17.63 -22.11 -6.58
N LYS A 74 17.83 -23.41 -6.34
CA LYS A 74 17.05 -24.46 -7.01
C LYS A 74 15.55 -24.37 -6.69
N LEU A 75 15.20 -24.16 -5.41
CA LEU A 75 13.80 -23.96 -5.00
C LEU A 75 13.18 -22.71 -5.66
N LEU A 76 13.94 -21.61 -5.78
CA LEU A 76 13.49 -20.40 -6.46
C LEU A 76 13.26 -20.64 -7.96
N GLN A 77 14.14 -21.37 -8.64
CA GLN A 77 13.96 -21.78 -10.04
C GLN A 77 12.70 -22.64 -10.21
N MET A 78 12.48 -23.62 -9.31
CA MET A 78 11.26 -24.44 -9.30
C MET A 78 9.99 -23.60 -9.09
N ALA A 79 10.08 -22.50 -8.32
CA ALA A 79 8.98 -21.57 -8.13
C ALA A 79 8.79 -20.58 -9.31
N GLY A 80 9.58 -20.70 -10.38
CA GLY A 80 9.51 -19.84 -11.56
C GLY A 80 10.27 -18.52 -11.41
N THR A 81 11.26 -18.44 -10.53
CA THR A 81 12.08 -17.23 -10.33
C THR A 81 13.21 -17.16 -11.34
N ASP A 82 13.34 -16.00 -11.98
CA ASP A 82 14.50 -15.64 -12.80
C ASP A 82 15.70 -15.34 -11.88
N CYS A 83 16.50 -16.38 -11.62
CA CYS A 83 17.68 -16.30 -10.77
C CYS A 83 18.85 -15.57 -11.46
N GLU A 84 18.89 -15.51 -12.78
CA GLU A 84 19.91 -14.73 -13.51
C GLU A 84 19.69 -13.24 -13.31
N ARG A 85 18.42 -12.79 -13.36
CA ARG A 85 18.05 -11.43 -12.99
C ARG A 85 18.40 -11.09 -11.55
N ASN A 86 18.21 -12.03 -10.62
CA ASN A 86 18.65 -11.85 -9.25
C ASN A 86 20.18 -11.66 -9.17
N ASN A 87 20.95 -12.53 -9.83
CA ASN A 87 22.41 -12.51 -9.79
C ASN A 87 23.01 -11.27 -10.45
N SER A 88 22.37 -10.74 -11.49
CA SER A 88 22.81 -9.53 -12.21
C SER A 88 22.42 -8.22 -11.52
N ASP A 89 21.55 -8.25 -10.50
CA ASP A 89 21.06 -7.07 -9.79
C ASP A 89 21.48 -7.07 -8.31
N PRO A 90 22.75 -6.82 -7.94
CA PRO A 90 23.20 -6.96 -6.54
C PRO A 90 22.63 -5.91 -5.56
N TYR A 91 21.90 -4.90 -6.05
CA TYR A 91 21.35 -3.79 -5.25
C TYR A 91 19.83 -3.63 -5.38
N GLY A 92 19.24 -4.00 -6.51
CA GLY A 92 17.80 -3.97 -6.70
C GLY A 92 17.11 -5.22 -6.16
N ASP A 93 15.81 -5.30 -6.40
CA ASP A 93 14.95 -6.36 -5.86
C ASP A 93 15.01 -7.64 -6.72
N GLY A 94 15.70 -7.61 -7.87
CA GLY A 94 15.79 -8.76 -8.78
C GLY A 94 14.46 -9.08 -9.45
N ASP A 95 14.14 -10.37 -9.57
CA ASP A 95 12.87 -10.85 -10.08
C ASP A 95 11.74 -10.71 -9.04
N GLN A 96 10.74 -9.89 -9.38
CA GLN A 96 9.56 -9.60 -8.58
C GLN A 96 8.27 -9.93 -9.34
N SER A 97 8.37 -10.77 -10.38
CA SER A 97 7.23 -11.32 -11.11
C SER A 97 6.26 -12.06 -10.17
N LEU A 98 4.96 -11.92 -10.43
CA LEU A 98 3.93 -12.67 -9.70
C LEU A 98 4.01 -14.15 -10.07
N VAL A 99 3.88 -15.02 -9.08
CA VAL A 99 3.85 -16.47 -9.25
C VAL A 99 2.42 -16.91 -9.52
N GLU A 100 2.03 -16.92 -10.79
CA GLU A 100 0.69 -17.28 -11.24
C GLU A 100 0.49 -18.81 -11.43
N THR A 101 1.58 -19.59 -11.43
CA THR A 101 1.65 -20.84 -12.21
C THR A 101 1.31 -22.15 -11.48
N SER A 102 1.26 -22.24 -10.14
CA SER A 102 0.64 -23.37 -9.41
C SER A 102 0.58 -23.10 -7.90
N GLU A 103 -0.28 -23.80 -7.15
CA GLU A 103 -0.26 -23.77 -5.67
C GLU A 103 1.07 -24.28 -5.10
N GLY A 104 1.70 -25.25 -5.77
CA GLY A 104 3.01 -25.76 -5.36
C GLY A 104 4.12 -24.72 -5.41
N HIS A 105 4.16 -23.89 -6.46
CA HIS A 105 5.15 -22.79 -6.55
C HIS A 105 4.94 -21.76 -5.43
N ARG A 106 3.68 -21.40 -5.15
CA ARG A 106 3.35 -20.50 -4.04
C ARG A 106 3.79 -21.10 -2.70
N GLN A 107 3.59 -22.39 -2.52
CA GLN A 107 3.97 -23.06 -1.29
C GLN A 107 5.50 -23.12 -1.10
N ILE A 108 6.28 -23.30 -2.17
CA ILE A 108 7.75 -23.18 -2.11
C ILE A 108 8.14 -21.81 -1.54
N LEU A 109 7.59 -20.71 -2.06
CA LEU A 109 7.92 -19.36 -1.58
C LEU A 109 7.50 -19.15 -0.12
N ARG A 110 6.30 -19.61 0.27
CA ARG A 110 5.85 -19.56 1.68
C ARG A 110 6.81 -20.29 2.60
N GLN A 111 7.26 -21.48 2.21
CA GLN A 111 8.20 -22.28 3.01
C GLN A 111 9.59 -21.64 3.05
N LEU A 112 10.11 -21.10 1.95
CA LEU A 112 11.39 -20.39 1.95
C LEU A 112 11.38 -19.20 2.93
N PHE A 113 10.32 -18.39 2.89
CA PHE A 113 10.15 -17.28 3.84
C PHE A 113 10.03 -17.79 5.29
N ALA A 114 9.19 -18.79 5.53
CA ALA A 114 8.98 -19.35 6.87
C ALA A 114 10.25 -19.97 7.48
N ASN A 115 11.13 -20.57 6.67
CA ASN A 115 12.41 -21.11 7.12
C ASN A 115 13.50 -20.03 7.31
N GLY A 116 13.27 -18.78 6.92
CA GLY A 116 14.26 -17.70 7.01
C GLY A 116 15.44 -17.83 6.03
N GLY A 117 15.35 -18.76 5.06
CA GLY A 117 16.41 -19.05 4.09
C GLY A 117 17.72 -19.52 4.73
N ASP A 118 18.82 -18.84 4.40
CA ASP A 118 20.19 -19.20 4.79
C ASP A 118 20.76 -18.36 5.96
N ILE A 119 19.97 -17.46 6.55
CA ILE A 119 20.50 -16.52 7.55
C ILE A 119 21.05 -17.20 8.80
N LEU A 120 20.42 -18.30 9.25
CA LEU A 120 20.90 -19.08 10.39
C LEU A 120 22.21 -19.81 10.04
N HIS A 121 22.37 -20.28 8.81
CA HIS A 121 23.62 -20.90 8.34
C HIS A 121 24.78 -19.90 8.40
N TRP A 122 24.54 -18.64 8.01
CA TRP A 122 25.53 -17.57 8.15
C TRP A 122 25.95 -17.35 9.61
N LEU A 123 25.01 -17.37 10.56
CA LEU A 123 25.31 -17.24 11.99
C LEU A 123 26.13 -18.42 12.53
N MET A 124 25.79 -19.65 12.12
CA MET A 124 26.51 -20.85 12.52
C MET A 124 27.95 -20.86 11.98
N GLU A 125 28.14 -20.47 10.73
CA GLU A 125 29.48 -20.38 10.13
C GLU A 125 30.33 -19.27 10.74
N TYR A 126 29.75 -18.12 11.10
CA TYR A 126 30.49 -17.03 11.74
C TYR A 126 31.21 -17.49 13.01
N ARG A 127 30.53 -18.29 13.84
CA ARG A 127 31.11 -18.88 15.06
C ARG A 127 32.31 -19.78 14.74
N GLN A 128 32.28 -20.51 13.63
CA GLN A 128 33.37 -21.39 13.21
C GLN A 128 34.55 -20.59 12.62
N GLN A 129 34.27 -19.50 11.89
CA GLN A 129 35.29 -18.67 11.23
C GLN A 129 36.13 -17.83 12.20
N GLN A 130 35.67 -17.60 13.43
CA GLN A 130 36.45 -16.97 14.50
C GLN A 130 37.63 -17.86 14.98
N ARG A 131 37.70 -19.12 14.54
CA ARG A 131 38.87 -19.99 14.78
C ARG A 131 39.90 -19.79 13.67
N PRO A 132 41.16 -19.45 13.98
CA PRO A 132 42.19 -19.25 12.98
C PRO A 132 42.47 -20.58 12.24
N THR A 133 42.04 -20.68 10.99
CA THR A 133 42.35 -21.81 10.11
C THR A 133 43.14 -21.30 8.91
N LYS A 134 44.23 -21.98 8.57
CA LYS A 134 45.27 -21.50 7.64
C LYS A 134 44.85 -21.49 6.15
N ASN A 135 43.69 -22.02 5.77
CA ASN A 135 43.30 -22.20 4.36
C ASN A 135 41.85 -21.75 4.08
N ASN A 136 41.58 -20.44 4.02
CA ASN A 136 40.20 -19.96 3.83
C ASN A 136 40.07 -18.75 2.87
N SER A 137 40.87 -18.70 1.81
CA SER A 137 40.90 -17.57 0.86
C SER A 137 39.67 -17.46 -0.08
N ASN A 138 38.84 -18.51 -0.20
CA ASN A 138 37.75 -18.55 -1.19
C ASN A 138 36.32 -18.58 -0.61
N LYS A 139 36.13 -18.47 0.72
CA LYS A 139 34.76 -18.44 1.27
C LYS A 139 34.14 -17.05 1.17
N LYS A 140 32.95 -16.97 0.60
CA LYS A 140 32.11 -15.76 0.59
C LYS A 140 31.85 -15.35 2.04
N ARG A 141 32.21 -14.12 2.42
CA ARG A 141 31.98 -13.57 3.76
C ARG A 141 30.91 -12.49 3.70
N MET A 142 30.01 -12.52 4.67
CA MET A 142 29.05 -11.44 4.87
C MET A 142 29.79 -10.14 5.25
N SER A 143 29.31 -9.01 4.73
CA SER A 143 29.99 -7.71 4.88
C SER A 143 29.99 -7.22 6.33
N PRO A 144 30.93 -6.33 6.71
CA PRO A 144 30.90 -5.68 8.02
C PRO A 144 29.58 -4.95 8.29
N LEU A 145 29.03 -4.24 7.30
CA LEU A 145 27.73 -3.57 7.42
C LEU A 145 26.63 -4.55 7.79
N ALA A 146 26.52 -5.68 7.07
CA ALA A 146 25.51 -6.69 7.33
C ALA A 146 25.65 -7.28 8.75
N TRP A 147 26.87 -7.59 9.19
CA TRP A 147 27.12 -8.05 10.56
C TRP A 147 26.72 -7.02 11.62
N ASN A 148 26.99 -5.74 11.38
CA ASN A 148 26.60 -4.69 12.32
C ASN A 148 25.08 -4.50 12.36
N CYS A 149 24.37 -4.66 11.24
CA CYS A 149 22.91 -4.71 11.21
C CYS A 149 22.36 -5.91 12.00
N ILE A 150 22.97 -7.09 11.86
CA ILE A 150 22.57 -8.31 12.58
C ILE A 150 22.82 -8.19 14.09
N LYS A 151 23.91 -7.55 14.51
CA LYS A 151 24.24 -7.34 15.93
C LYS A 151 23.46 -6.20 16.58
N GLY A 152 22.77 -5.37 15.80
CA GLY A 152 22.15 -4.16 16.33
C GLY A 152 23.15 -3.05 16.69
N ASP A 153 24.36 -3.05 16.11
CA ASP A 153 25.39 -2.05 16.41
C ASP A 153 25.23 -0.81 15.52
N TYR A 154 24.33 0.09 15.92
CA TYR A 154 23.99 1.28 15.12
C TYR A 154 25.18 2.22 14.90
N ARG A 155 26.15 2.27 15.82
CA ARG A 155 27.33 3.14 15.69
C ARG A 155 28.27 2.61 14.61
N ALA A 156 28.52 1.30 14.63
CA ALA A 156 29.34 0.68 13.60
C ALA A 156 28.61 0.69 12.24
N VAL A 157 27.29 0.53 12.20
CA VAL A 157 26.49 0.75 10.98
C VAL A 157 26.72 2.16 10.45
N GLU A 158 26.55 3.20 11.28
CA GLU A 158 26.73 4.58 10.85
C GLU A 158 28.15 4.85 10.31
N GLN A 159 29.18 4.31 10.97
CA GLN A 159 30.56 4.42 10.51
C GLN A 159 30.79 3.78 9.14
N GLU A 160 30.23 2.58 8.89
CA GLU A 160 30.33 1.92 7.59
C GLU A 160 29.60 2.70 6.49
N LEU A 161 28.45 3.29 6.80
CA LEU A 161 27.69 4.09 5.83
C LEU A 161 28.34 5.43 5.49
N LYS A 162 29.04 6.04 6.44
CA LYS A 162 29.89 7.23 6.19
C LYS A 162 31.01 6.92 5.21
N LYS A 163 31.54 5.69 5.20
CA LYS A 163 32.59 5.26 4.26
C LYS A 163 32.03 4.95 2.86
N ALA A 164 30.86 4.33 2.76
CA ALA A 164 30.33 3.89 1.47
C ALA A 164 28.78 3.84 1.39
N LYS A 165 28.17 4.88 0.80
CA LYS A 165 26.71 4.91 0.53
C LYS A 165 26.21 3.78 -0.39
N LYS A 166 27.07 3.20 -1.24
CA LYS A 166 26.69 2.10 -2.15
C LYS A 166 26.24 0.83 -1.44
N LEU A 167 26.58 0.66 -0.15
CA LEU A 167 26.26 -0.56 0.61
C LEU A 167 24.79 -0.61 1.08
N MET A 168 24.05 0.50 0.98
CA MET A 168 22.69 0.66 1.55
C MET A 168 21.64 -0.31 1.01
N GLU A 169 21.84 -0.84 -0.20
CA GLU A 169 20.86 -1.71 -0.86
C GLU A 169 21.47 -3.05 -1.28
N GLN A 170 22.71 -3.34 -0.86
CA GLN A 170 23.38 -4.58 -1.19
C GLN A 170 22.60 -5.78 -0.62
N ARG A 171 22.51 -6.86 -1.41
CA ARG A 171 21.85 -8.12 -1.03
C ARG A 171 22.83 -9.10 -0.40
N PHE A 172 22.65 -9.42 0.87
CA PHE A 172 23.67 -10.18 1.63
C PHE A 172 23.42 -11.68 1.77
N THR A 173 22.18 -12.11 1.63
CA THR A 173 21.76 -13.50 1.84
C THR A 173 21.18 -14.09 0.56
N SER A 174 20.97 -15.40 0.52
CA SER A 174 20.27 -16.07 -0.59
C SER A 174 18.80 -15.63 -0.69
N MET A 175 18.22 -15.18 0.41
CA MET A 175 16.91 -14.50 0.42
C MET A 175 16.97 -13.05 -0.08
N ARG A 176 18.16 -12.53 -0.40
CA ARG A 176 18.40 -11.15 -0.86
C ARG A 176 17.92 -10.08 0.13
N LEU A 177 18.24 -10.27 1.41
CA LEU A 177 17.93 -9.25 2.41
C LEU A 177 18.85 -8.03 2.26
N SER A 178 18.24 -6.84 2.21
CA SER A 178 18.94 -5.55 2.32
C SER A 178 19.38 -5.31 3.77
N PRO A 179 20.26 -4.32 4.06
CA PRO A 179 20.59 -3.97 5.45
C PRO A 179 19.35 -3.73 6.33
N LEU A 180 18.32 -3.09 5.77
CA LEU A 180 17.08 -2.78 6.49
C LEU A 180 16.28 -4.05 6.80
N LEU A 181 16.09 -4.92 5.82
CA LEU A 181 15.39 -6.19 6.03
C LEU A 181 16.15 -7.10 7.00
N LEU A 182 17.48 -7.13 6.92
CA LEU A 182 18.32 -7.85 7.88
C LEU A 182 18.12 -7.36 9.32
N ALA A 183 18.17 -6.04 9.54
CA ALA A 183 18.03 -5.46 10.87
C ALA A 183 16.68 -5.80 11.51
N ILE A 184 15.59 -5.72 10.73
CA ILE A 184 14.23 -6.04 11.19
C ILE A 184 14.06 -7.55 11.40
N SER A 185 14.52 -8.36 10.44
CA SER A 185 14.40 -9.83 10.54
C SER A 185 15.15 -10.38 11.74
N MET A 186 16.32 -9.82 12.06
CA MET A 186 17.19 -10.35 13.11
C MET A 186 16.87 -9.84 14.50
N SER A 187 16.17 -8.71 14.64
CA SER A 187 15.84 -8.16 15.96
C SER A 187 14.95 -9.07 16.81
N LYS A 188 14.21 -10.01 16.19
CA LYS A 188 13.42 -11.04 16.90
C LYS A 188 14.24 -12.27 17.34
N HIS A 189 15.53 -12.34 17.00
CA HIS A 189 16.40 -13.49 17.28
C HIS A 189 17.61 -13.14 18.18
N ALA A 190 17.44 -12.18 19.10
CA ALA A 190 18.50 -11.73 20.00
C ALA A 190 19.26 -12.86 20.74
N PRO A 191 18.60 -13.92 21.27
CA PRO A 191 19.31 -15.02 21.92
C PRO A 191 20.25 -15.80 20.97
N VAL A 192 19.82 -16.00 19.72
CA VAL A 192 20.63 -16.68 18.70
C VAL A 192 21.84 -15.82 18.32
N ILE A 193 21.63 -14.52 18.13
CA ILE A 193 22.70 -13.57 17.82
C ILE A 193 23.72 -13.54 18.96
N GLN A 194 23.27 -13.50 20.22
CA GLN A 194 24.17 -13.53 21.38
C GLN A 194 25.01 -14.80 21.38
N THR A 195 24.39 -15.96 21.15
CA THR A 195 25.07 -17.25 21.11
C THR A 195 26.11 -17.34 20.00
N CYS A 196 25.82 -16.78 18.83
CA CYS A 196 26.69 -16.86 17.66
C CYS A 196 27.78 -15.77 17.61
N THR A 197 27.50 -14.58 18.13
CA THR A 197 28.37 -13.41 18.00
C THR A 197 29.03 -12.97 19.30
N GLY A 198 28.55 -13.45 20.45
CA GLY A 198 28.96 -12.99 21.78
C GLY A 198 28.37 -11.63 22.18
N THR A 199 27.64 -10.95 21.29
CA THR A 199 27.04 -9.63 21.57
C THR A 199 25.95 -9.75 22.64
N PRO A 200 26.02 -9.04 23.78
CA PRO A 200 24.97 -9.07 24.79
C PRO A 200 23.64 -8.51 24.27
N VAL A 201 22.51 -9.14 24.60
CA VAL A 201 21.17 -8.75 24.11
C VAL A 201 20.84 -7.28 24.42
N HIS A 202 21.22 -6.76 25.59
CA HIS A 202 20.92 -5.38 25.98
C HIS A 202 21.70 -4.31 25.17
N GLU A 203 22.78 -4.71 24.50
CA GLU A 203 23.59 -3.86 23.61
C GLU A 203 23.04 -3.85 22.18
N MET A 204 22.15 -4.78 21.81
CA MET A 204 21.58 -4.87 20.46
C MET A 204 20.54 -3.75 20.26
N LYS A 205 20.92 -2.68 19.54
CA LYS A 205 20.12 -1.48 19.30
C LYS A 205 19.52 -1.46 17.89
N HIS A 206 18.70 -2.47 17.58
CA HIS A 206 18.13 -2.63 16.23
C HIS A 206 17.20 -1.49 15.82
N VAL A 207 16.47 -0.87 16.75
CA VAL A 207 15.59 0.27 16.46
C VAL A 207 16.43 1.45 15.96
N GLU A 208 17.57 1.68 16.60
CA GLU A 208 18.55 2.69 16.24
C GLU A 208 19.25 2.36 14.92
N VAL A 209 19.56 1.09 14.66
CA VAL A 209 20.06 0.65 13.34
C VAL A 209 19.07 1.04 12.24
N VAL A 210 17.77 0.75 12.42
CA VAL A 210 16.74 1.12 11.43
C VAL A 210 16.66 2.65 11.25
N ARG A 211 16.75 3.42 12.34
CA ARG A 211 16.79 4.90 12.28
C ARG A 211 17.96 5.40 11.45
N VAL A 212 19.17 4.86 11.69
CA VAL A 212 20.37 5.21 10.93
C VAL A 212 20.21 4.80 9.47
N LEU A 213 19.74 3.59 9.18
CA LEU A 213 19.53 3.16 7.80
C LEU A 213 18.55 4.06 7.03
N LEU A 214 17.42 4.44 7.65
CA LEU A 214 16.46 5.36 7.06
C LEU A 214 17.06 6.77 6.86
N LEU A 215 17.87 7.26 7.81
CA LEU A 215 18.58 8.53 7.70
C LEU A 215 19.51 8.58 6.48
N TYR A 216 20.18 7.47 6.18
CA TYR A 216 21.07 7.33 5.02
C TYR A 216 20.35 6.94 3.73
N GLY A 217 19.01 6.82 3.76
CA GLY A 217 18.19 6.64 2.57
C GLY A 217 17.87 5.19 2.21
N ALA A 218 17.90 4.25 3.17
CA ALA A 218 17.41 2.89 2.95
C ALA A 218 15.98 2.90 2.40
N ARG A 219 15.70 2.03 1.43
CA ARG A 219 14.36 1.85 0.86
C ARG A 219 13.50 0.97 1.76
N PRO A 220 12.44 1.49 2.41
CA PRO A 220 11.59 0.66 3.25
C PRO A 220 10.70 -0.30 2.46
N ASN A 221 10.47 0.00 1.17
CA ASN A 221 9.78 -0.86 0.22
C ASN A 221 10.70 -1.84 -0.54
N ALA A 222 11.98 -1.96 -0.15
CA ALA A 222 12.85 -3.00 -0.68
C ALA A 222 12.25 -4.38 -0.41
N LYS A 223 12.39 -5.29 -1.37
CA LYS A 223 11.84 -6.64 -1.33
C LYS A 223 12.94 -7.69 -1.28
N ASP A 224 12.64 -8.81 -0.64
CA ASP A 224 13.42 -10.04 -0.69
C ASP A 224 13.10 -10.85 -1.98
N VAL A 225 13.68 -12.05 -2.14
CA VAL A 225 13.39 -12.97 -3.27
C VAL A 225 11.92 -13.41 -3.38
N THR A 226 11.16 -13.34 -2.29
CA THR A 226 9.75 -13.74 -2.24
C THR A 226 8.79 -12.55 -2.37
N GLY A 227 9.31 -11.33 -2.45
CA GLY A 227 8.55 -10.08 -2.56
C GLY A 227 8.21 -9.42 -1.22
N LYS A 228 8.75 -9.92 -0.12
CA LYS A 228 8.45 -9.47 1.24
C LYS A 228 9.23 -8.19 1.57
N THR A 229 8.50 -7.20 2.09
CA THR A 229 9.00 -5.88 2.51
C THR A 229 9.25 -5.81 4.02
N ALA A 230 9.73 -4.67 4.51
CA ALA A 230 9.91 -4.41 5.94
C ALA A 230 8.65 -4.69 6.77
N CYS A 231 7.45 -4.39 6.25
CA CYS A 231 6.20 -4.68 6.95
C CYS A 231 5.92 -6.17 7.10
N HIS A 232 6.30 -7.00 6.12
CA HIS A 232 6.14 -8.44 6.23
C HIS A 232 7.05 -9.03 7.32
N TYR A 233 8.31 -8.58 7.37
CA TYR A 233 9.26 -9.03 8.38
C TYR A 233 8.91 -8.53 9.79
N GLY A 234 8.46 -7.29 9.93
CA GLY A 234 8.29 -6.66 11.24
C GLY A 234 6.86 -6.63 11.78
N ALA A 235 5.84 -6.85 10.94
CA ALA A 235 4.42 -6.89 11.30
C ALA A 235 3.74 -8.19 10.83
N GLY A 236 4.45 -9.31 10.92
CA GLY A 236 3.94 -10.67 10.68
C GLY A 236 3.62 -11.44 11.97
N GLY A 237 3.56 -12.77 11.87
CA GLY A 237 3.16 -13.66 12.97
C GLY A 237 4.07 -13.61 14.21
N CYS A 238 5.34 -13.23 14.02
CA CYS A 238 6.37 -13.15 15.06
C CYS A 238 6.71 -11.71 15.48
N ALA A 239 5.84 -10.74 15.17
CA ALA A 239 6.11 -9.33 15.48
C ALA A 239 6.27 -9.07 16.99
N THR A 240 7.22 -8.20 17.32
CA THR A 240 7.49 -7.67 18.67
C THR A 240 7.16 -6.17 18.72
N LYS A 241 7.15 -5.58 19.92
CA LYS A 241 6.97 -4.13 20.07
C LYS A 241 8.00 -3.33 19.26
N ASP A 242 9.24 -3.81 19.25
CA ASP A 242 10.34 -3.15 18.55
C ASP A 242 10.17 -3.27 17.03
N THR A 243 9.81 -4.45 16.52
CA THR A 243 9.60 -4.60 15.07
C THR A 243 8.39 -3.81 14.58
N LEU A 244 7.31 -3.72 15.37
CA LEU A 244 6.16 -2.85 15.04
C LEU A 244 6.58 -1.38 15.04
N SER A 245 7.42 -0.95 15.98
CA SER A 245 7.99 0.40 15.96
C SER A 245 8.86 0.64 14.72
N MET A 246 9.65 -0.35 14.29
CA MET A 246 10.43 -0.27 13.06
C MET A 246 9.54 -0.17 11.82
N CYS A 247 8.47 -0.96 11.75
CA CYS A 247 7.47 -0.88 10.69
C CYS A 247 6.82 0.49 10.62
N ASP A 248 6.45 1.09 11.75
CA ASP A 248 5.85 2.43 11.80
C ASP A 248 6.77 3.50 11.19
N MET A 249 8.06 3.45 11.53
CA MET A 249 9.09 4.30 10.93
C MET A 249 9.18 4.08 9.40
N CYS A 250 9.16 2.81 8.97
CA CYS A 250 9.23 2.43 7.56
C CYS A 250 7.99 2.90 6.77
N VAL A 251 6.78 2.72 7.31
CA VAL A 251 5.53 3.16 6.69
C VAL A 251 5.54 4.67 6.43
N THR A 252 5.99 5.45 7.42
CA THR A 252 6.09 6.90 7.27
C THR A 252 7.16 7.29 6.25
N ALA A 253 8.32 6.63 6.30
CA ALA A 253 9.41 6.87 5.36
C ALA A 253 9.08 6.43 3.92
N THR A 254 8.22 5.45 3.68
CA THR A 254 7.91 4.98 2.31
C THR A 254 7.22 6.04 1.47
N LYS A 255 6.41 6.91 2.10
CA LYS A 255 5.60 7.94 1.40
C LYS A 255 6.41 8.82 0.44
N THR A 256 7.71 8.99 0.70
CA THR A 256 8.61 9.82 -0.12
C THR A 256 9.97 9.17 -0.42
N CYS A 257 10.17 7.87 -0.14
CA CYS A 257 11.47 7.21 -0.32
C CYS A 257 11.90 7.07 -1.80
N TYR A 258 10.96 6.90 -2.72
CA TYR A 258 11.23 6.81 -4.17
C TYR A 258 11.80 8.12 -4.78
N LEU A 259 11.77 9.20 -4.00
CA LEU A 259 12.31 10.51 -4.36
C LEU A 259 13.73 10.75 -3.84
N VAL A 260 14.29 9.83 -3.06
CA VAL A 260 15.69 9.91 -2.61
C VAL A 260 16.60 9.98 -3.84
N GLY A 261 17.57 10.90 -3.81
CA GLY A 261 18.47 11.19 -4.93
C GLY A 261 17.87 12.07 -6.03
N LYS A 262 16.58 12.46 -5.96
CA LYS A 262 15.97 13.38 -6.93
C LYS A 262 16.31 14.84 -6.62
N LYS A 263 16.45 15.64 -7.67
CA LYS A 263 16.60 17.10 -7.57
C LYS A 263 15.29 17.73 -7.12
N VAL A 264 15.36 18.55 -6.09
CA VAL A 264 14.21 19.23 -5.47
C VAL A 264 14.53 20.70 -5.20
N THR A 265 13.49 21.48 -4.96
CA THR A 265 13.55 22.89 -4.59
C THR A 265 12.77 23.12 -3.31
N LEU A 266 13.32 23.94 -2.42
CA LEU A 266 12.69 24.29 -1.16
C LEU A 266 11.74 25.48 -1.32
N GLN A 267 10.57 25.44 -0.67
CA GLN A 267 9.61 26.55 -0.64
C GLN A 267 8.83 26.59 0.68
N GLY A 268 8.26 27.75 1.02
CA GLY A 268 7.39 27.93 2.19
C GLY A 268 8.11 27.83 3.55
N LEU A 269 9.44 28.00 3.58
CA LEU A 269 10.23 28.05 4.81
C LEU A 269 10.15 29.44 5.43
N SER A 270 10.24 29.50 6.77
CA SER A 270 10.22 30.76 7.53
C SER A 270 11.44 31.64 7.29
N LYS A 271 12.60 31.03 7.01
CA LYS A 271 13.81 31.75 6.59
C LYS A 271 13.78 31.90 5.07
N GLU A 272 13.48 33.12 4.62
CA GLU A 272 13.31 33.43 3.19
C GLU A 272 14.54 33.07 2.34
N ALA A 273 15.75 33.18 2.90
CA ALA A 273 16.99 32.82 2.24
C ALA A 273 17.07 31.36 1.76
N TYR A 274 16.26 30.45 2.31
CA TYR A 274 16.21 29.05 1.87
C TYR A 274 15.15 28.78 0.81
N ASN A 275 14.20 29.69 0.60
CA ASN A 275 13.18 29.51 -0.44
C ASN A 275 13.80 29.67 -1.82
N GLY A 276 13.52 28.73 -2.72
CA GLY A 276 14.14 28.66 -4.05
C GLY A 276 15.46 27.88 -4.09
N MET A 277 16.03 27.52 -2.93
CA MET A 277 17.25 26.73 -2.87
C MET A 277 17.05 25.36 -3.53
N GLN A 278 17.98 25.00 -4.42
CA GLN A 278 17.99 23.72 -5.13
C GLN A 278 18.96 22.74 -4.49
N GLY A 279 18.64 21.46 -4.56
CA GLY A 279 19.46 20.41 -3.99
C GLY A 279 18.92 19.03 -4.28
N THR A 280 19.46 18.05 -3.57
CA THR A 280 19.09 16.64 -3.71
C THR A 280 18.41 16.15 -2.43
N LEU A 281 17.30 15.40 -2.58
CA LEU A 281 16.63 14.79 -1.46
C LEU A 281 17.43 13.58 -0.94
N GLY A 282 17.70 13.55 0.35
CA GLY A 282 18.37 12.46 1.07
C GLY A 282 17.38 11.60 1.85
N GLY A 283 17.87 10.93 2.89
CA GLY A 283 17.09 9.99 3.70
C GLY A 283 16.07 10.65 4.63
N PHE A 284 15.64 9.90 5.65
CA PHE A 284 14.53 10.23 6.53
C PHE A 284 14.99 10.39 7.99
N VAL A 285 14.68 11.53 8.59
CA VAL A 285 14.91 11.80 10.02
C VAL A 285 13.66 11.43 10.77
N VAL A 286 13.63 10.23 11.36
CA VAL A 286 12.45 9.65 12.02
C VAL A 286 11.87 10.58 13.09
N ASP A 287 12.69 11.08 14.01
CA ASP A 287 12.21 11.81 15.19
C ASP A 287 11.46 13.11 14.88
N THR A 288 11.72 13.68 13.71
CA THR A 288 11.09 14.93 13.28
C THR A 288 10.20 14.77 12.05
N GLU A 289 10.12 13.54 11.53
CA GLU A 289 9.47 13.19 10.26
C GLU A 289 9.92 14.07 9.07
N ARG A 290 11.22 14.45 9.08
CA ARG A 290 11.82 15.32 8.07
C ARG A 290 12.62 14.53 7.05
N ARG A 291 12.86 15.15 5.90
CA ARG A 291 13.81 14.66 4.91
C ARG A 291 15.14 15.38 5.03
N VAL A 292 16.21 14.64 4.80
CA VAL A 292 17.52 15.24 4.59
C VAL A 292 17.51 15.93 3.23
N PHE A 293 18.05 17.14 3.17
CA PHE A 293 18.25 17.91 1.95
C PHE A 293 19.72 18.28 1.84
N HIS A 294 20.30 18.01 0.68
CA HIS A 294 21.69 18.36 0.35
C HIS A 294 21.66 19.52 -0.65
N PRO A 295 22.01 20.76 -0.23
CA PRO A 295 22.08 21.91 -1.13
C PRO A 295 23.02 21.63 -2.31
N LEU A 296 22.68 22.15 -3.50
CA LEU A 296 23.50 21.96 -4.69
C LEU A 296 24.87 22.66 -4.57
N GLU A 297 24.91 23.83 -3.93
CA GLU A 297 26.10 24.65 -3.75
C GLU A 297 27.02 24.12 -2.64
N GLU A 298 26.45 23.45 -1.63
CA GLU A 298 27.18 22.87 -0.49
C GLU A 298 26.73 21.39 -0.27
N PRO A 299 27.14 20.43 -1.12
CA PRO A 299 26.63 19.06 -1.05
C PRO A 299 26.96 18.30 0.23
N THR A 300 27.98 18.75 0.96
CA THR A 300 28.40 18.18 2.26
C THR A 300 27.52 18.67 3.42
N LYS A 301 26.77 19.75 3.23
CA LYS A 301 25.83 20.27 4.22
C LYS A 301 24.52 19.51 4.15
N GLU A 302 23.99 19.19 5.32
CA GLU A 302 22.72 18.48 5.46
C GLU A 302 21.72 19.34 6.20
N MET A 303 20.49 19.40 5.68
CA MET A 303 19.39 20.13 6.29
C MET A 303 18.18 19.23 6.47
N ALA A 304 17.59 19.22 7.67
CA ALA A 304 16.34 18.50 7.92
C ALA A 304 15.12 19.40 7.58
N VAL A 305 14.43 19.08 6.50
CA VAL A 305 13.29 19.86 5.98
C VAL A 305 11.99 19.06 6.07
N LYS A 306 10.88 19.75 6.37
CA LYS A 306 9.56 19.10 6.36
C LYS A 306 9.19 18.71 4.92
N PRO A 307 8.57 17.54 4.69
CA PRO A 307 8.17 17.12 3.35
C PRO A 307 7.28 18.15 2.63
N GLU A 308 6.41 18.84 3.36
CA GLU A 308 5.52 19.91 2.86
C GLU A 308 6.27 21.07 2.17
N ASN A 309 7.55 21.26 2.50
CA ASN A 309 8.39 22.36 2.03
C ASN A 309 9.30 21.96 0.86
N VAL A 310 9.16 20.73 0.34
CA VAL A 310 10.02 20.18 -0.70
C VAL A 310 9.23 19.96 -1.97
N PHE A 311 9.75 20.47 -3.09
CA PHE A 311 9.05 20.45 -4.37
C PHE A 311 9.91 19.86 -5.49
N LEU A 312 9.28 19.08 -6.36
CA LEU A 312 9.87 18.56 -7.60
C LEU A 312 9.55 19.49 -8.77
N ALA A 313 10.52 19.71 -9.64
CA ALA A 313 10.29 20.42 -10.90
C ALA A 313 9.63 19.48 -11.92
N LYS A 314 8.32 19.64 -12.20
CA LYS A 314 7.69 19.00 -13.37
C LYS A 314 7.86 19.89 -14.60
N LYS A 315 8.51 19.36 -15.64
CA LYS A 315 8.46 19.94 -16.99
C LYS A 315 7.13 19.51 -17.63
N ASN A 316 6.14 20.40 -17.67
CA ASN A 316 4.95 20.20 -18.50
C ASN A 316 5.09 21.03 -19.78
N LYS A 317 4.59 20.52 -20.92
CA LYS A 317 4.75 21.15 -22.25
C LYS A 317 4.19 22.59 -22.34
N LYS A 318 3.40 23.05 -21.36
CA LYS A 318 2.79 24.38 -21.35
C LYS A 318 3.08 25.27 -20.12
N LYS A 319 3.57 24.74 -18.98
CA LYS A 319 4.02 25.52 -17.79
C LYS A 319 5.01 24.72 -16.92
N LYS A 320 6.02 25.37 -16.35
CA LYS A 320 6.82 24.83 -15.23
C LYS A 320 5.96 24.93 -13.96
N GLN A 321 5.55 23.80 -13.40
CA GLN A 321 4.85 23.77 -12.11
C GLN A 321 5.64 22.89 -11.15
N ASN A 322 5.89 23.43 -9.96
CA ASN A 322 6.53 22.72 -8.88
C ASN A 322 5.46 21.94 -8.11
N VAL A 323 5.70 20.65 -7.89
CA VAL A 323 4.76 19.75 -7.19
C VAL A 323 5.36 19.39 -5.84
N CYS A 324 4.61 19.59 -4.76
CA CYS A 324 5.04 19.20 -3.42
C CYS A 324 5.25 17.68 -3.36
N ILE A 325 6.27 17.21 -2.65
CA ILE A 325 6.53 15.76 -2.55
C ILE A 325 5.46 15.00 -1.77
N THR A 326 4.60 15.69 -1.02
CA THR A 326 3.43 15.11 -0.32
C THR A 326 2.14 15.16 -1.15
N ASP A 327 2.21 15.66 -2.39
CA ASP A 327 1.05 15.76 -3.27
C ASP A 327 0.51 14.37 -3.66
N LYS A 328 -0.82 14.20 -3.56
CA LYS A 328 -1.51 12.93 -3.85
C LYS A 328 -1.38 12.46 -5.29
N SER A 329 -1.05 13.36 -6.23
CA SER A 329 -0.79 13.01 -7.63
C SER A 329 0.55 12.30 -7.84
N LEU A 330 1.44 12.34 -6.85
CA LEU A 330 2.65 11.53 -6.87
C LEU A 330 2.34 10.13 -6.35
N GLN A 331 2.83 9.11 -7.05
CA GLN A 331 2.65 7.71 -6.62
C GLN A 331 3.35 7.49 -5.27
N ALA A 332 2.57 7.51 -4.20
CA ALA A 332 3.01 7.00 -2.90
C ALA A 332 2.48 5.56 -2.77
N THR A 333 3.38 4.59 -2.62
CA THR A 333 2.97 3.23 -2.25
C THR A 333 2.60 3.19 -0.77
N ASN A 334 1.55 2.47 -0.43
CA ASN A 334 1.24 2.18 0.96
C ASN A 334 1.99 0.90 1.35
N LEU A 335 3.05 1.02 2.15
CA LEU A 335 3.97 -0.09 2.43
C LEU A 335 3.26 -1.33 3.01
N VAL A 336 2.21 -1.13 3.79
CA VAL A 336 1.43 -2.24 4.39
C VAL A 336 0.56 -2.99 3.38
N ASP A 337 0.30 -2.38 2.23
CA ASP A 337 -0.45 -2.97 1.11
C ASP A 337 0.48 -3.43 -0.02
N ASP A 338 1.81 -3.29 0.15
CA ASP A 338 2.76 -3.80 -0.83
C ASP A 338 2.63 -5.33 -0.90
N ARG A 339 2.42 -5.84 -2.11
CA ARG A 339 2.22 -7.27 -2.34
C ARG A 339 3.55 -7.99 -2.50
N ASP A 340 3.64 -9.16 -1.92
CA ASP A 340 4.69 -10.13 -2.23
C ASP A 340 4.44 -10.82 -3.58
N ARG A 341 5.30 -11.77 -3.97
CA ARG A 341 5.20 -12.45 -5.27
C ARG A 341 4.02 -13.41 -5.38
N ILE A 342 3.33 -13.72 -4.28
CA ILE A 342 2.07 -14.50 -4.30
C ILE A 342 0.83 -13.60 -4.17
N GLY A 343 1.02 -12.28 -4.25
CA GLY A 343 -0.05 -11.28 -4.16
C GLY A 343 -0.51 -10.97 -2.73
N SER A 344 0.15 -11.54 -1.72
CA SER A 344 -0.21 -11.40 -0.31
C SER A 344 0.36 -10.11 0.27
N ILE A 345 -0.36 -9.50 1.21
CA ILE A 345 0.11 -8.36 2.01
C ILE A 345 0.35 -8.81 3.45
N SER A 346 1.02 -7.98 4.26
CA SER A 346 1.36 -8.35 5.65
C SER A 346 0.13 -8.74 6.48
N LEU A 347 -1.03 -8.13 6.22
CA LEU A 347 -2.26 -8.44 6.94
C LEU A 347 -2.79 -9.87 6.68
N HIS A 348 -2.54 -10.47 5.51
CA HIS A 348 -2.94 -11.87 5.27
C HIS A 348 -2.25 -12.81 6.27
N GLU A 349 -0.95 -12.66 6.46
CA GLU A 349 -0.18 -13.48 7.40
C GLU A 349 -0.69 -13.30 8.82
N VAL A 350 -0.95 -12.07 9.23
CA VAL A 350 -1.47 -11.72 10.56
C VAL A 350 -2.83 -12.38 10.84
N VAL A 351 -3.70 -12.42 9.84
CA VAL A 351 -5.00 -13.12 9.94
C VAL A 351 -4.78 -14.63 10.09
N ILE A 352 -3.86 -15.22 9.32
CA ILE A 352 -3.51 -16.66 9.40
C ILE A 352 -2.92 -17.01 10.77
N SER A 353 -2.01 -16.20 11.28
CA SER A 353 -1.33 -16.42 12.55
C SER A 353 -2.15 -15.98 13.77
N ASN A 354 -3.39 -15.50 13.57
CA ASN A 354 -4.28 -15.02 14.63
C ASN A 354 -3.65 -13.98 15.59
N ARG A 355 -2.95 -12.98 15.04
CA ARG A 355 -2.31 -11.89 15.81
C ARG A 355 -3.17 -10.63 15.82
N ASP A 356 -4.07 -10.53 16.78
CA ASP A 356 -5.03 -9.43 16.91
C ASP A 356 -4.36 -8.09 17.26
N ASP A 357 -3.31 -8.11 18.07
CA ASP A 357 -2.48 -6.96 18.43
C ASP A 357 -1.80 -6.32 17.18
N VAL A 358 -1.25 -7.16 16.30
CA VAL A 358 -0.62 -6.73 15.05
C VAL A 358 -1.67 -6.26 14.04
N ALA A 359 -2.81 -6.94 13.94
CA ALA A 359 -3.91 -6.48 13.08
C ALA A 359 -4.41 -5.11 13.52
N LEU A 360 -4.54 -4.87 14.82
CA LEU A 360 -4.92 -3.56 15.35
C LEU A 360 -3.90 -2.49 14.97
N PHE A 361 -2.60 -2.78 15.09
CA PHE A 361 -1.53 -1.89 14.64
C PHE A 361 -1.69 -1.53 13.15
N LEU A 362 -1.79 -2.55 12.27
CA LEU A 362 -1.91 -2.37 10.83
C LEU A 362 -3.20 -1.63 10.43
N LEU A 363 -4.31 -1.84 11.13
CA LEU A 363 -5.59 -1.22 10.78
C LEU A 363 -5.77 0.20 11.34
N THR A 364 -5.08 0.55 12.43
CA THR A 364 -5.26 1.85 13.10
C THR A 364 -4.18 2.85 12.75
N ARG A 365 -2.92 2.40 12.60
CA ARG A 365 -1.79 3.29 12.32
C ARG A 365 -1.51 3.44 10.84
N SER A 366 -1.94 2.48 10.04
CA SER A 366 -1.81 2.51 8.58
C SER A 366 -3.16 2.37 7.90
N SER A 367 -3.31 3.00 6.73
CA SER A 367 -4.51 2.92 5.90
C SER A 367 -4.55 1.61 5.12
N THR A 368 -4.45 0.47 5.82
CA THR A 368 -4.38 -0.87 5.20
C THR A 368 -5.67 -1.18 4.44
N CYS A 369 -5.54 -1.65 3.21
CA CYS A 369 -6.65 -2.07 2.38
C CYS A 369 -7.04 -3.52 2.68
N LEU A 370 -8.28 -3.73 3.15
CA LEU A 370 -8.82 -5.06 3.46
C LEU A 370 -9.19 -5.88 2.21
N ASP A 371 -9.17 -5.27 1.04
CA ASP A 371 -9.68 -5.82 -0.22
C ASP A 371 -8.57 -6.23 -1.20
N VAL A 372 -7.31 -6.13 -0.77
CA VAL A 372 -6.18 -6.68 -1.53
C VAL A 372 -6.29 -8.20 -1.55
N ALA A 373 -6.57 -8.76 -2.72
CA ALA A 373 -6.62 -10.20 -2.92
C ALA A 373 -5.24 -10.77 -3.29
N GLU A 374 -4.88 -11.91 -2.68
CA GLU A 374 -3.75 -12.72 -3.12
C GLU A 374 -4.06 -13.43 -4.45
N CYS A 375 -3.09 -14.14 -5.04
CA CYS A 375 -3.27 -14.85 -6.32
C CYS A 375 -4.43 -15.86 -6.32
N ALA A 376 -4.85 -16.37 -5.16
CA ALA A 376 -6.03 -17.24 -5.01
C ALA A 376 -7.37 -16.48 -4.92
N GLY A 377 -7.38 -15.15 -5.07
CA GLY A 377 -8.58 -14.32 -4.96
C GLY A 377 -9.08 -14.13 -3.52
N THR A 378 -8.25 -14.44 -2.52
CA THR A 378 -8.59 -14.33 -1.10
C THR A 378 -8.02 -13.03 -0.53
N SER A 379 -8.90 -12.17 0.01
CA SER A 379 -8.52 -10.94 0.71
C SER A 379 -8.62 -11.10 2.23
N PRO A 380 -7.95 -10.25 3.03
CA PRO A 380 -8.11 -10.25 4.49
C PRO A 380 -9.57 -10.07 4.91
N ARG A 381 -10.35 -9.26 4.18
CA ARG A 381 -11.81 -9.15 4.39
C ARG A 381 -12.49 -10.50 4.23
N LYS A 382 -12.24 -11.21 3.13
CA LYS A 382 -12.86 -12.51 2.84
C LYS A 382 -12.48 -13.53 3.90
N MET A 383 -11.21 -13.58 4.31
CA MET A 383 -10.73 -14.47 5.38
C MET A 383 -11.46 -14.21 6.71
N ALA A 384 -11.57 -12.94 7.11
CA ALA A 384 -12.18 -12.58 8.39
C ALA A 384 -13.70 -12.82 8.44
N LEU A 385 -14.38 -12.80 7.29
CA LEU A 385 -15.83 -13.02 7.20
C LEU A 385 -16.22 -14.50 7.08
N GLN A 386 -15.28 -15.43 6.93
CA GLN A 386 -15.62 -16.85 6.87
C GLN A 386 -16.18 -17.38 8.20
N PRO A 387 -17.30 -18.14 8.20
CA PRO A 387 -17.97 -18.60 9.43
C PRO A 387 -17.15 -19.55 10.31
N LEU A 388 -16.24 -20.32 9.71
CA LEU A 388 -15.49 -21.41 10.36
C LEU A 388 -14.26 -20.93 11.16
N MET A 389 -13.95 -19.64 11.13
CA MET A 389 -12.73 -19.06 11.72
C MET A 389 -13.10 -18.06 12.82
N GLY A 390 -13.67 -18.54 13.92
CA GLY A 390 -13.96 -17.71 15.10
C GLY A 390 -12.67 -17.37 15.87
N SER A 391 -11.93 -16.36 15.43
CA SER A 391 -10.64 -15.97 16.02
C SER A 391 -10.63 -14.51 16.50
N GLN A 392 -9.75 -14.19 17.45
CA GLN A 392 -9.63 -12.83 18.02
C GLN A 392 -9.25 -11.82 16.93
N VAL A 393 -8.34 -12.18 16.02
CA VAL A 393 -7.96 -11.32 14.89
C VAL A 393 -9.15 -11.01 13.98
N ASN A 394 -10.02 -12.00 13.72
CA ASN A 394 -11.20 -11.81 12.89
C ASN A 394 -12.21 -10.86 13.54
N GLN A 395 -12.31 -10.85 14.88
CA GLN A 395 -13.12 -9.88 15.59
C GLN A 395 -12.56 -8.46 15.44
N VAL A 396 -11.24 -8.26 15.53
CA VAL A 396 -10.61 -6.95 15.29
C VAL A 396 -10.89 -6.46 13.88
N VAL A 397 -10.70 -7.31 12.86
CA VAL A 397 -10.98 -6.96 11.46
C VAL A 397 -12.47 -6.63 11.26
N ARG A 398 -13.39 -7.46 11.75
CA ARG A 398 -14.85 -7.20 11.65
C ARG A 398 -15.25 -5.91 12.34
N ASN A 399 -14.67 -5.60 13.51
CA ASN A 399 -14.93 -4.36 14.22
C ASN A 399 -14.43 -3.15 13.44
N HIS A 400 -13.26 -3.26 12.81
CA HIS A 400 -12.74 -2.22 11.91
C HIS A 400 -13.70 -1.99 10.74
N ILE A 401 -14.13 -3.05 10.04
CA ILE A 401 -15.10 -2.98 8.93
C ILE A 401 -16.39 -2.28 9.36
N ARG A 402 -16.99 -2.70 10.49
CA ARG A 402 -18.20 -2.06 11.04
C ARG A 402 -17.95 -0.58 11.36
N GLY A 403 -16.76 -0.25 11.86
CA GLY A 403 -16.35 1.13 12.12
C GLY A 403 -16.26 1.97 10.85
N GLU A 404 -15.72 1.44 9.77
CA GLU A 404 -15.68 2.11 8.46
C GLU A 404 -17.08 2.36 7.90
N VAL A 405 -17.95 1.35 7.92
CA VAL A 405 -19.36 1.48 7.49
C VAL A 405 -20.07 2.55 8.30
N ARG A 406 -19.96 2.54 9.64
CA ARG A 406 -20.55 3.58 10.50
C ARG A 406 -20.00 4.98 10.21
N LYS A 407 -18.70 5.11 9.90
CA LYS A 407 -18.09 6.40 9.52
C LYS A 407 -18.66 6.89 8.18
N GLN A 408 -18.85 5.99 7.23
CA GLN A 408 -19.45 6.30 5.94
C GLN A 408 -20.93 6.69 6.09
N GLU A 409 -21.73 5.89 6.79
CA GLU A 409 -23.12 6.21 7.13
C GLU A 409 -23.23 7.56 7.87
N ARG A 410 -22.28 7.88 8.77
CA ARG A 410 -22.26 9.20 9.46
C ARG A 410 -21.95 10.34 8.50
N LYS A 411 -21.08 10.12 7.50
CA LYS A 411 -20.81 11.12 6.45
C LYS A 411 -22.04 11.30 5.56
N GLU A 412 -22.73 10.22 5.20
CA GLU A 412 -23.97 10.24 4.41
C GLU A 412 -25.10 10.92 5.20
N ARG A 413 -25.32 10.57 6.47
CA ARG A 413 -26.29 11.27 7.35
C ARG A 413 -25.98 12.76 7.54
N LYS A 414 -24.70 13.15 7.52
CA LYS A 414 -24.32 14.58 7.52
C LYS A 414 -24.67 15.28 6.20
N LYS A 415 -24.72 14.55 5.08
CA LYS A 415 -25.27 15.07 3.83
C LYS A 415 -26.79 15.20 3.90
N GLU A 416 -27.47 14.40 4.72
CA GLU A 416 -28.93 14.44 4.96
C GLU A 416 -29.38 15.48 6.00
N SER A 417 -28.48 16.33 6.50
CA SER A 417 -28.82 17.39 7.45
C SER A 417 -28.57 18.79 6.89
N CYS A 418 -29.24 19.78 7.48
CA CYS A 418 -29.12 21.17 7.05
C CYS A 418 -27.68 21.66 7.22
N GLY A 419 -27.02 22.06 6.14
CA GLY A 419 -25.63 22.54 6.14
C GLY A 419 -25.40 23.82 6.95
N ASN A 420 -26.47 24.49 7.41
CA ASN A 420 -26.36 25.63 8.33
C ASN A 420 -26.52 25.24 9.80
N CYS A 421 -27.66 24.64 10.16
CA CYS A 421 -28.06 24.42 11.55
C CYS A 421 -27.90 22.97 12.03
N GLY A 422 -27.51 22.05 11.14
CA GLY A 422 -27.27 20.64 11.45
C GLY A 422 -28.52 19.79 11.68
N LYS A 423 -29.72 20.38 11.64
CA LYS A 423 -31.00 19.68 11.81
C LYS A 423 -31.32 18.80 10.60
N THR A 424 -31.80 17.59 10.83
CA THR A 424 -32.31 16.66 9.81
C THR A 424 -33.73 17.06 9.38
N ALA A 425 -34.26 16.46 8.31
CA ALA A 425 -35.65 16.67 7.88
C ALA A 425 -36.66 16.38 9.01
N ARG A 426 -36.41 15.30 9.78
CA ARG A 426 -37.22 14.92 10.95
C ARG A 426 -37.21 15.98 12.05
N ASP A 427 -36.05 16.57 12.35
CA ASP A 427 -35.92 17.58 13.42
C ASP A 427 -36.67 18.89 13.13
N VAL A 428 -36.96 19.15 11.85
CA VAL A 428 -37.74 20.32 11.41
C VAL A 428 -39.15 19.95 10.95
N GLY A 429 -39.59 18.71 11.20
CA GLY A 429 -40.93 18.24 10.83
C GLY A 429 -41.19 18.24 9.32
N LYS A 430 -40.16 18.15 8.49
CA LYS A 430 -40.27 18.11 7.02
C LYS A 430 -40.02 16.70 6.50
N LYS A 431 -40.64 16.40 5.34
CA LYS A 431 -40.40 15.15 4.62
C LYS A 431 -38.98 15.09 4.05
N ASP A 432 -38.54 16.19 3.44
CA ASP A 432 -37.23 16.34 2.80
C ASP A 432 -36.63 17.72 3.08
N LEU A 433 -35.30 17.86 2.99
CA LEU A 433 -34.60 19.14 3.03
C LEU A 433 -34.45 19.73 1.62
N HIS A 434 -34.30 21.05 1.52
CA HIS A 434 -34.12 21.75 0.25
C HIS A 434 -32.68 21.67 -0.23
N LEU A 435 -32.45 21.19 -1.45
CA LEU A 435 -31.14 21.21 -2.10
C LEU A 435 -30.76 22.64 -2.52
N CYS A 436 -29.47 22.95 -2.45
CA CYS A 436 -28.90 24.10 -3.12
C CYS A 436 -29.15 23.98 -4.62
N THR A 437 -29.90 24.91 -5.21
CA THR A 437 -30.24 24.90 -6.64
C THR A 437 -29.03 24.97 -7.58
N LYS A 438 -27.87 25.38 -7.06
CA LYS A 438 -26.65 25.57 -7.84
C LYS A 438 -25.74 24.33 -7.85
N CYS A 439 -25.28 23.84 -6.68
CA CYS A 439 -24.41 22.65 -6.62
C CYS A 439 -25.15 21.33 -6.45
N LEU A 440 -26.43 21.36 -6.05
CA LEU A 440 -27.26 20.18 -5.79
C LEU A 440 -26.64 19.17 -4.79
N ASP A 441 -25.74 19.62 -3.91
CA ASP A 441 -25.06 18.78 -2.90
C ASP A 441 -25.39 19.22 -1.46
N ALA A 442 -25.50 20.53 -1.19
CA ALA A 442 -25.84 21.02 0.15
C ALA A 442 -27.37 21.01 0.40
N LEU A 443 -27.79 20.50 1.56
CA LEU A 443 -29.18 20.51 2.02
C LEU A 443 -29.47 21.62 3.03
N TYR A 444 -30.70 22.11 3.04
CA TYR A 444 -31.17 23.17 3.93
C TYR A 444 -32.59 22.93 4.43
N CYS A 445 -32.82 23.14 5.73
CA CYS A 445 -34.16 23.06 6.30
C CYS A 445 -35.06 24.21 5.88
N CYS A 446 -34.49 25.37 5.55
CA CYS A 446 -35.23 26.57 5.16
C CYS A 446 -34.33 27.55 4.40
N LYS A 447 -34.95 28.56 3.77
CA LYS A 447 -34.26 29.58 2.97
C LYS A 447 -33.35 30.45 3.82
N GLU A 448 -33.72 30.72 5.07
CA GLU A 448 -32.91 31.49 6.02
C GLU A 448 -31.59 30.77 6.33
N CYS A 449 -31.65 29.45 6.51
CA CYS A 449 -30.48 28.62 6.70
C CYS A 449 -29.58 28.59 5.46
N GLN A 450 -30.18 28.49 4.27
CA GLN A 450 -29.43 28.58 3.02
C GLN A 450 -28.69 29.92 2.90
N LEU A 451 -29.37 31.04 3.12
CA LEU A 451 -28.78 32.37 3.04
C LEU A 451 -27.67 32.61 4.07
N SER A 452 -27.87 32.13 5.30
CA SER A 452 -26.88 32.26 6.38
C SER A 452 -25.62 31.45 6.07
N HIS A 453 -25.79 30.19 5.64
CA HIS A 453 -24.65 29.35 5.23
C HIS A 453 -23.97 29.91 3.97
N TRP A 454 -24.75 30.45 3.03
CA TRP A 454 -24.25 31.08 1.80
C TRP A 454 -23.29 32.22 2.11
N LYS A 455 -23.67 33.13 3.01
CA LYS A 455 -22.83 34.26 3.43
C LYS A 455 -21.58 33.82 4.18
N ARG A 456 -21.70 32.80 5.04
CA ARG A 456 -20.59 32.34 5.88
C ARG A 456 -19.52 31.58 5.09
N GLN A 457 -19.92 30.60 4.29
CA GLN A 457 -18.96 29.67 3.68
C GLN A 457 -19.42 29.08 2.35
N HIS A 458 -20.70 28.70 2.22
CA HIS A 458 -21.15 27.90 1.08
C HIS A 458 -20.97 28.59 -0.27
N LYS A 459 -20.95 29.93 -0.36
CA LYS A 459 -20.69 30.63 -1.64
C LYS A 459 -19.37 30.20 -2.29
N LYS A 460 -18.30 29.99 -1.51
CA LYS A 460 -17.00 29.53 -2.01
C LYS A 460 -17.03 28.04 -2.33
N ASP A 461 -17.59 27.25 -1.43
CA ASP A 461 -17.66 25.79 -1.56
C ASP A 461 -18.57 25.37 -2.73
N CYS A 462 -19.67 26.08 -2.96
CA CYS A 462 -20.63 25.83 -4.03
C CYS A 462 -20.00 25.98 -5.43
N ALA A 463 -19.17 27.00 -5.64
CA ALA A 463 -18.48 27.20 -6.92
C ALA A 463 -17.43 26.10 -7.17
N LYS A 464 -16.72 25.69 -6.11
CA LYS A 464 -15.75 24.59 -6.18
C LYS A 464 -16.45 23.25 -6.44
N GLN A 465 -17.51 22.95 -5.70
CA GLN A 465 -18.32 21.75 -5.86
C GLN A 465 -18.98 21.68 -7.25
N GLU A 466 -19.42 22.80 -7.81
CA GLU A 466 -19.97 22.85 -9.17
C GLU A 466 -18.93 22.45 -10.23
N GLN A 467 -17.66 22.84 -10.06
CA GLN A 467 -16.56 22.43 -10.93
C GLN A 467 -16.11 20.97 -10.71
N GLU A 468 -16.15 20.48 -9.47
CA GLU A 468 -15.70 19.13 -9.10
C GLU A 468 -16.76 18.04 -9.36
N LEU A 469 -18.05 18.37 -9.24
CA LEU A 469 -19.17 17.42 -9.33
C LEU A 469 -19.91 17.47 -10.69
N GLY A 470 -19.72 18.55 -11.45
CA GLY A 470 -20.26 18.68 -12.80
C GLY A 470 -19.39 17.93 -13.80
N LEU A 471 -19.91 16.86 -14.37
CA LEU A 471 -19.22 16.10 -15.41
C LEU A 471 -19.53 16.71 -16.78
N LEU A 472 -18.51 17.22 -17.46
CA LEU A 472 -18.65 17.70 -18.84
C LEU A 472 -18.79 16.51 -19.79
N VAL A 473 -19.82 16.54 -20.64
CA VAL A 473 -20.18 15.43 -21.52
C VAL A 473 -20.29 15.95 -22.96
N GLY A 474 -19.17 15.89 -23.68
CA GLY A 474 -19.07 16.18 -25.12
C GLY A 474 -19.04 17.66 -25.52
N ASP A 475 -18.63 17.93 -26.77
CA ASP A 475 -18.57 19.25 -27.44
C ASP A 475 -19.68 19.35 -28.51
N ALA A 476 -20.47 20.42 -28.48
CA ALA A 476 -21.60 20.66 -29.39
C ALA A 476 -21.17 20.88 -30.86
N ALA A 477 -19.89 21.16 -31.13
CA ALA A 477 -19.42 21.62 -32.44
C ALA A 477 -18.98 20.52 -33.44
N GLN A 478 -19.11 19.22 -33.12
CA GLN A 478 -18.70 18.13 -34.02
C GLN A 478 -19.84 17.17 -34.33
N VAL A 479 -20.77 17.59 -35.18
CA VAL A 479 -21.68 16.68 -35.90
C VAL A 479 -21.33 16.79 -37.39
N PRO A 480 -20.80 15.73 -38.05
CA PRO A 480 -20.56 15.75 -39.49
C PRO A 480 -21.86 15.96 -40.26
N GLU A 481 -21.83 16.83 -41.26
CA GLU A 481 -22.95 17.10 -42.18
C GLU A 481 -23.40 15.81 -42.90
N GLY A 482 -24.70 15.50 -42.84
CA GLY A 482 -25.31 14.46 -43.69
C GLY A 482 -26.22 13.40 -43.02
N VAL A 483 -26.75 13.60 -41.81
CA VAL A 483 -27.54 12.55 -41.12
C VAL A 483 -29.05 12.83 -41.17
N ALA A 484 -29.76 12.08 -42.02
CA ALA A 484 -31.22 11.99 -42.07
C ALA A 484 -31.79 10.97 -41.06
N SER A 485 -33.01 11.23 -40.59
CA SER A 485 -33.80 10.46 -39.61
C SER A 485 -34.10 9.00 -40.03
N PHE A 486 -34.19 8.09 -39.06
CA PHE A 486 -34.64 6.71 -39.30
C PHE A 486 -36.16 6.58 -39.24
N ASN A 487 -36.70 5.78 -40.17
CA ASN A 487 -37.72 4.77 -39.87
C ASN A 487 -37.18 3.38 -40.24
N HIS A 488 -37.51 2.41 -39.39
CA HIS A 488 -37.43 0.95 -39.55
C HIS A 488 -36.15 0.15 -39.26
N VAL A 489 -36.42 -0.96 -38.55
CA VAL A 489 -35.59 -2.04 -38.01
C VAL A 489 -35.00 -2.93 -39.12
N THR A 490 -33.72 -3.28 -39.04
CA THR A 490 -33.21 -4.59 -39.52
C THR A 490 -31.99 -5.07 -38.69
N GLN A 491 -31.89 -6.39 -38.57
CA GLN A 491 -30.81 -7.14 -37.92
C GLN A 491 -29.54 -7.07 -38.79
N GLN A 492 -28.58 -6.22 -38.44
CA GLN A 492 -27.12 -6.38 -38.59
C GLN A 492 -26.43 -5.01 -38.45
N GLY A 493 -25.47 -4.90 -37.53
CA GLY A 493 -24.54 -3.76 -37.47
C GLY A 493 -25.00 -2.58 -36.61
N VAL A 494 -24.14 -2.16 -35.69
CA VAL A 494 -24.37 -1.06 -34.74
C VAL A 494 -24.33 0.29 -35.48
N SER A 495 -25.47 0.98 -35.56
CA SER A 495 -25.62 2.36 -36.05
C SER A 495 -25.69 3.35 -34.88
N LEU A 496 -25.00 4.48 -34.97
CA LEU A 496 -24.98 5.56 -33.97
C LEU A 496 -25.93 6.70 -34.41
N SER A 497 -26.89 7.10 -33.56
CA SER A 497 -27.85 8.19 -33.83
C SER A 497 -28.19 9.03 -32.58
N GLY A 498 -28.43 10.35 -32.74
CA GLY A 498 -29.01 11.24 -31.71
C GLY A 498 -28.78 12.75 -31.92
N LEU A 499 -29.79 13.58 -31.59
CA LEU A 499 -29.75 15.06 -31.64
C LEU A 499 -29.30 15.62 -30.27
N TYR A 500 -28.19 16.37 -30.27
CA TYR A 500 -27.62 17.01 -29.07
C TYR A 500 -28.13 18.47 -28.96
N LYS A 501 -29.31 18.68 -28.38
CA LYS A 501 -29.89 20.02 -28.15
C LYS A 501 -30.59 20.14 -26.78
N PRO A 502 -30.71 21.36 -26.21
CA PRO A 502 -31.51 21.60 -25.00
C PRO A 502 -32.96 21.14 -25.16
N PRO A 503 -33.61 20.67 -24.09
CA PRO A 503 -35.02 20.37 -24.15
C PRO A 503 -35.88 21.56 -24.57
N ASN A 504 -37.00 21.31 -25.25
CA ASN A 504 -37.90 22.37 -25.68
C ASN A 504 -38.36 23.22 -24.48
N GLY A 505 -38.13 24.53 -24.53
CA GLY A 505 -38.47 25.47 -23.45
C GLY A 505 -37.42 25.63 -22.35
N CYS A 506 -36.34 24.85 -22.36
CA CYS A 506 -35.25 24.95 -21.39
C CYS A 506 -34.29 26.10 -21.74
N LYS A 507 -34.10 27.05 -20.82
CA LYS A 507 -33.14 28.16 -20.97
C LYS A 507 -31.71 27.67 -20.77
N ARG A 508 -30.72 28.40 -21.31
CA ARG A 508 -29.30 28.13 -20.99
C ARG A 508 -29.06 28.25 -19.48
N ASN A 509 -28.27 27.35 -18.92
CA ASN A 509 -28.01 27.14 -17.48
C ASN A 509 -29.21 26.69 -16.65
N GLU A 510 -30.34 26.36 -17.27
CA GLU A 510 -31.47 25.75 -16.56
C GLU A 510 -31.21 24.25 -16.38
N ASN A 511 -31.48 23.77 -15.16
CA ASN A 511 -31.33 22.36 -14.81
C ASN A 511 -32.57 21.58 -15.27
N PHE A 512 -32.36 20.42 -15.87
CA PHE A 512 -33.39 19.47 -16.23
C PHE A 512 -32.95 18.05 -15.87
N TRP A 513 -33.86 17.09 -15.91
CA TRP A 513 -33.53 15.69 -15.65
C TRP A 513 -33.27 14.95 -16.95
N VAL A 514 -32.30 14.04 -16.92
CA VAL A 514 -32.04 13.08 -17.99
C VAL A 514 -32.03 11.68 -17.42
N LYS A 515 -32.54 10.75 -18.21
CA LYS A 515 -32.32 9.33 -17.98
C LYS A 515 -31.04 8.91 -18.70
N VAL A 516 -30.18 8.21 -17.96
CA VAL A 516 -28.93 7.64 -18.47
C VAL A 516 -29.04 6.12 -18.36
N GLN A 517 -28.83 5.42 -19.47
CA GLN A 517 -28.94 3.97 -19.56
C GLN A 517 -27.62 3.40 -20.11
N SER A 518 -26.96 2.54 -19.35
CA SER A 518 -25.63 2.00 -19.64
C SER A 518 -25.60 0.48 -19.62
N ASN A 519 -25.30 -0.16 -20.74
CA ASN A 519 -25.18 -1.63 -20.81
C ASN A 519 -23.80 -2.17 -20.36
N GLY A 520 -23.07 -1.43 -19.53
CA GLY A 520 -21.73 -1.77 -19.05
C GLY A 520 -20.68 -0.74 -19.45
N ILE A 521 -19.52 -0.80 -18.79
CA ILE A 521 -18.42 0.19 -18.94
C ILE A 521 -17.78 0.17 -20.34
N ASP A 522 -18.00 -0.89 -21.13
CA ASP A 522 -17.49 -1.02 -22.51
C ASP A 522 -18.58 -0.88 -23.59
N ARG A 523 -19.78 -0.41 -23.21
CA ARG A 523 -20.92 -0.22 -24.13
C ARG A 523 -21.34 1.24 -24.21
N ASN A 524 -22.05 1.60 -25.27
CA ASN A 524 -22.60 2.95 -25.40
C ASN A 524 -23.57 3.26 -24.26
N ILE A 525 -23.53 4.50 -23.78
CA ILE A 525 -24.45 5.03 -22.78
C ILE A 525 -25.49 5.89 -23.49
N LEU A 526 -26.76 5.54 -23.35
CA LEU A 526 -27.87 6.30 -23.91
C LEU A 526 -28.32 7.37 -22.91
N ILE A 527 -28.37 8.63 -23.33
CA ILE A 527 -28.80 9.77 -22.51
C ILE A 527 -30.00 10.44 -23.17
N TYR A 528 -31.05 10.69 -22.40
CA TYR A 528 -32.21 11.40 -22.91
C TYR A 528 -33.08 12.08 -21.85
N ASP A 529 -33.72 13.19 -22.22
CA ASP A 529 -34.75 13.82 -21.40
C ASP A 529 -36.15 13.17 -21.58
N GLU A 530 -37.15 13.57 -20.79
CA GLU A 530 -38.50 12.99 -20.84
C GLU A 530 -39.15 13.13 -22.20
N THR A 531 -39.02 14.33 -22.77
CA THR A 531 -39.64 14.71 -24.04
C THR A 531 -38.86 14.16 -25.23
N ARG A 532 -37.69 13.52 -25.00
CA ARG A 532 -36.76 13.02 -26.01
C ARG A 532 -36.26 14.10 -26.97
N THR A 533 -36.35 15.37 -26.57
CA THR A 533 -35.83 16.50 -27.35
C THR A 533 -34.32 16.64 -27.20
N CYS A 534 -33.77 16.25 -26.05
CA CYS A 534 -32.37 15.96 -25.80
C CYS A 534 -32.19 14.43 -25.81
N HIS A 535 -31.54 13.88 -26.83
CA HIS A 535 -31.37 12.42 -26.96
C HIS A 535 -30.11 12.07 -27.76
N PHE A 536 -29.14 11.42 -27.11
CA PHE A 536 -27.88 11.02 -27.76
C PHE A 536 -27.20 9.84 -27.04
N SER A 537 -26.22 9.24 -27.71
CA SER A 537 -25.41 8.14 -27.16
C SER A 537 -23.96 8.58 -26.94
N LEU A 538 -23.38 8.20 -25.81
CA LEU A 538 -21.95 8.34 -25.52
C LEU A 538 -21.22 7.03 -25.79
N ALA A 539 -20.18 7.07 -26.63
CA ALA A 539 -19.36 5.91 -26.93
C ALA A 539 -18.28 5.68 -25.85
N PRO A 540 -17.83 4.43 -25.63
CA PRO A 540 -16.68 4.16 -24.77
C PRO A 540 -15.47 5.01 -25.14
N GLY A 541 -14.84 5.63 -24.14
CA GLY A 541 -13.67 6.50 -24.32
C GLY A 541 -13.98 7.98 -24.53
N THR A 542 -15.25 8.37 -24.72
CA THR A 542 -15.63 9.80 -24.73
C THR A 542 -15.59 10.38 -23.31
N MET A 543 -15.39 11.70 -23.20
CA MET A 543 -15.38 12.40 -21.91
C MET A 543 -16.69 12.16 -21.14
N GLY A 544 -16.55 11.76 -19.87
CA GLY A 544 -17.68 11.45 -18.99
C GLY A 544 -18.30 10.07 -19.14
N HIS A 545 -17.86 9.25 -20.12
CA HIS A 545 -18.41 7.90 -20.33
C HIS A 545 -18.18 6.98 -19.12
N LYS A 546 -16.93 6.89 -18.65
CA LYS A 546 -16.55 5.98 -17.55
C LYS A 546 -17.23 6.38 -16.24
N GLU A 547 -17.26 7.67 -15.95
CA GLU A 547 -17.81 8.25 -14.72
C GLU A 547 -19.34 8.06 -14.65
N LEU A 548 -20.05 8.28 -15.76
CA LEU A 548 -21.48 8.00 -15.85
C LEU A 548 -21.78 6.51 -15.79
N GLY A 549 -21.01 5.67 -16.50
CA GLY A 549 -21.16 4.23 -16.48
C GLY A 549 -20.98 3.63 -15.08
N ALA A 550 -19.99 4.10 -14.34
CA ALA A 550 -19.76 3.72 -12.95
C ALA A 550 -20.90 4.19 -12.04
N SER A 551 -21.39 5.43 -12.21
CA SER A 551 -22.48 5.99 -11.41
C SER A 551 -23.80 5.21 -11.60
N VAL A 552 -24.13 4.82 -12.83
CA VAL A 552 -25.30 3.96 -13.13
C VAL A 552 -25.11 2.55 -12.56
N SER A 553 -23.89 2.02 -12.54
CA SER A 553 -23.60 0.66 -12.05
C SER A 553 -23.59 0.56 -10.52
N ALA A 554 -23.34 1.68 -9.83
CA ALA A 554 -23.28 1.74 -8.37
C ALA A 554 -24.66 1.82 -7.70
N ASP A 555 -25.72 2.11 -8.47
CA ASP A 555 -27.09 2.24 -7.96
C ASP A 555 -27.70 0.84 -7.67
N PRO A 556 -27.98 0.47 -6.40
CA PRO A 556 -28.38 -0.90 -6.04
C PRO A 556 -29.78 -1.31 -6.54
N ALA A 557 -30.58 -0.36 -7.01
CA ALA A 557 -32.04 -0.48 -6.95
C ALA A 557 -32.75 -0.99 -8.22
N PHE A 558 -32.09 -1.39 -9.32
CA PHE A 558 -32.83 -2.01 -10.45
C PHE A 558 -31.96 -2.86 -11.40
N MET A 559 -32.44 -4.05 -11.78
CA MET A 559 -31.84 -4.98 -12.76
C MET A 559 -31.79 -4.45 -14.22
N GLY A 560 -31.84 -3.13 -14.42
CA GLY A 560 -32.09 -2.50 -15.72
C GLY A 560 -31.05 -1.48 -16.17
N ARG A 561 -29.89 -1.37 -15.49
CA ARG A 561 -28.72 -0.64 -16.00
C ARG A 561 -29.04 0.83 -16.40
N LYS A 562 -29.85 1.52 -15.58
CA LYS A 562 -30.34 2.89 -15.84
C LYS A 562 -30.53 3.69 -14.56
N SER A 563 -30.22 4.99 -14.58
CA SER A 563 -30.47 5.94 -13.49
C SER A 563 -30.84 7.32 -14.06
N TYR A 564 -31.48 8.17 -13.24
CA TYR A 564 -31.84 9.54 -13.61
C TYR A 564 -30.87 10.53 -12.97
N PHE A 565 -30.47 11.56 -13.71
CA PHE A 565 -29.51 12.55 -13.27
C PHE A 565 -30.01 13.94 -13.61
N CYS A 566 -29.66 14.91 -12.78
CA CYS A 566 -29.81 16.31 -13.13
C CYS A 566 -28.69 16.69 -14.11
N ALA A 567 -29.05 17.44 -15.15
CA ALA A 567 -28.15 17.93 -16.17
C ALA A 567 -28.53 19.35 -16.58
N ARG A 568 -27.62 20.03 -17.28
CA ARG A 568 -27.88 21.35 -17.88
C ARG A 568 -26.98 21.57 -19.09
N PHE A 569 -27.34 22.57 -19.89
CA PHE A 569 -26.41 23.18 -20.84
C PHE A 569 -25.76 24.39 -20.19
N ASN A 570 -24.44 24.43 -20.11
CA ASN A 570 -23.71 25.57 -19.53
C ASN A 570 -23.75 26.81 -20.46
N GLY A 571 -23.13 27.92 -20.04
CA GLY A 571 -23.10 29.16 -20.83
C GLY A 571 -22.44 29.04 -22.21
N GLU A 572 -21.56 28.04 -22.38
CA GLU A 572 -20.86 27.71 -23.63
C GLU A 572 -21.65 26.72 -24.50
N GLY A 573 -22.81 26.24 -24.05
CA GLY A 573 -23.63 25.26 -24.77
C GLY A 573 -23.17 23.81 -24.59
N MET A 574 -22.31 23.54 -23.60
CA MET A 574 -21.84 22.19 -23.29
C MET A 574 -22.81 21.49 -22.34
N PHE A 575 -23.08 20.21 -22.59
CA PHE A 575 -23.90 19.39 -21.70
C PHE A 575 -23.09 18.98 -20.47
N VAL A 576 -23.64 19.26 -19.29
CA VAL A 576 -23.04 18.94 -18.00
C VAL A 576 -24.02 18.05 -17.25
N VAL A 577 -23.56 16.89 -16.77
CA VAL A 577 -24.34 15.98 -15.92
C VAL A 577 -23.79 16.00 -14.51
N PHE A 578 -24.67 16.15 -13.53
CA PHE A 578 -24.32 16.10 -12.11
C PHE A 578 -24.44 14.66 -11.61
N HIS A 579 -23.38 13.88 -11.77
CA HIS A 579 -23.43 12.43 -11.55
C HIS A 579 -23.78 12.04 -10.09
N HIS A 580 -23.56 12.92 -9.12
CA HIS A 580 -23.97 12.71 -7.71
C HIS A 580 -25.48 12.84 -7.48
N THR A 581 -26.24 13.34 -8.45
CA THR A 581 -27.70 13.49 -8.36
C THR A 581 -28.46 12.24 -8.82
N SER A 582 -27.76 11.11 -8.98
CA SER A 582 -28.35 9.84 -9.41
C SER A 582 -29.53 9.46 -8.53
N THR A 583 -30.68 9.19 -9.16
CA THR A 583 -31.88 8.71 -8.49
C THR A 583 -32.56 7.61 -9.30
N VAL A 584 -33.26 6.72 -8.59
CA VAL A 584 -34.11 5.67 -9.15
C VAL A 584 -35.53 6.13 -9.45
N LYS A 585 -35.97 7.28 -8.91
CA LYS A 585 -37.31 7.79 -9.17
C LYS A 585 -37.42 8.34 -10.59
N LYS A 586 -38.48 7.91 -11.26
CA LYS A 586 -38.90 8.37 -12.59
C LYS A 586 -39.23 9.87 -12.55
N TRP A 587 -39.18 10.48 -13.74
CA TRP A 587 -39.83 11.72 -14.13
C TRP A 587 -40.95 12.17 -13.20
#